data_AF-A0A2P7V7G4-F1
#
_entry.id   AF-A0A2P7V7G4-F1
#
_cell.length_a   1.000
_cell.length_b   1.000
_cell.length_c   1.000
_cell.angle_alpha   90.00
_cell.angle_beta   90.00
_cell.angle_gamma   90.00
#
_symmetry.space_group_name_H-M   'P 1'
#
loop_
_entity.id
_entity.type
_entity.pdbx_description
1 polymer ?
#
loop_
_entity_poly.entity_id
_entity_poly.type
_entity_poly.pdbx_seq_one_letter_code
_entity_poly.pdbx_strand_id
1 'polypeptide(L)'
;MNKKTIAASILTCSVFAGALGTTWANQTATPVTTQQATKANEAATQNTFRNIKLAEPALLYTLKGEASVFEGTYQYAVKQGKHVLAKGFGTASQGGPEWGTFAQTVKIPVSELIENEPLTLEMFEVNQENGEIINKLSVPLNSSDKVKNNNVFRNLKLAAPSVVYTVAGEASVFEGTYQYAVKQGEQVVAKGFGTASKGGPEWGQFSQEIVIPLSNLSQNKPSILELFEIDQENGQMKNIMVLPLK
;
A
#
# COMPACT_ATOMS: atom_id res chain seq x y z
N MET A 1 -43.80 -28.05 28.76
CA MET A 1 -43.04 -29.22 29.28
C MET A 1 -43.16 -30.34 28.27
N ASN A 2 -42.06 -30.76 27.65
CA ASN A 2 -41.94 -32.06 26.98
C ASN A 2 -40.45 -32.40 26.87
N LYS A 3 -40.02 -33.40 27.63
CA LYS A 3 -38.74 -34.11 27.50
C LYS A 3 -39.08 -35.54 27.07
N LYS A 4 -38.41 -36.05 26.03
CA LYS A 4 -38.28 -37.49 25.69
C LYS A 4 -36.82 -37.66 25.23
N THR A 5 -35.92 -38.24 26.02
CA THR A 5 -35.68 -39.66 26.39
C THR A 5 -35.07 -40.47 25.24
N ILE A 6 -33.90 -41.07 25.55
CA ILE A 6 -32.99 -41.89 24.74
C ILE A 6 -33.25 -43.39 25.06
N ALA A 7 -33.12 -44.29 24.07
CA ALA A 7 -32.81 -45.73 24.23
C ALA A 7 -32.31 -46.25 22.84
N ALA A 8 -31.07 -46.73 22.66
CA ALA A 8 -30.45 -48.00 23.08
C ALA A 8 -30.82 -49.24 22.20
N SER A 9 -30.06 -49.43 21.12
CA SER A 9 -29.12 -50.53 20.83
C SER A 9 -29.49 -52.05 20.92
N ILE A 10 -29.20 -52.72 19.77
CA ILE A 10 -28.61 -54.05 19.44
C ILE A 10 -29.42 -55.38 19.41
N LEU A 11 -29.00 -56.19 18.41
CA LEU A 11 -28.98 -57.67 18.21
C LEU A 11 -30.23 -58.27 17.55
N THR A 12 -30.11 -59.00 16.42
CA THR A 12 -29.59 -60.40 16.29
C THR A 12 -29.24 -60.73 14.82
N CYS A 13 -28.06 -61.32 14.51
CA CYS A 13 -27.73 -62.75 14.28
C CYS A 13 -28.37 -63.48 13.05
N SER A 14 -27.52 -63.67 12.03
CA SER A 14 -27.11 -64.95 11.40
C SER A 14 -28.01 -65.74 10.43
N VAL A 15 -27.55 -65.76 9.16
CA VAL A 15 -27.34 -66.84 8.14
C VAL A 15 -28.38 -67.95 7.89
N PHE A 16 -28.63 -68.26 6.60
CA PHE A 16 -28.46 -69.62 6.00
C PHE A 16 -28.63 -69.63 4.46
N ALA A 17 -27.79 -70.47 3.80
CA ALA A 17 -27.91 -71.16 2.50
C ALA A 17 -28.36 -70.39 1.23
N GLY A 18 -27.74 -70.51 0.05
CA GLY A 18 -26.91 -71.57 -0.53
C GLY A 18 -27.64 -72.18 -1.74
N ALA A 19 -27.15 -71.96 -2.97
CA ALA A 19 -27.35 -72.85 -4.12
C ALA A 19 -26.42 -72.43 -5.28
N LEU A 20 -25.68 -73.41 -5.80
CA LEU A 20 -24.79 -73.33 -6.95
C LEU A 20 -25.60 -73.42 -8.26
N GLY A 21 -25.16 -72.67 -9.28
CA GLY A 21 -25.63 -72.80 -10.65
C GLY A 21 -24.71 -72.07 -11.62
N THR A 22 -23.93 -72.83 -12.38
CA THR A 22 -22.98 -72.37 -13.39
C THR A 22 -23.68 -71.78 -14.61
N THR A 23 -23.25 -70.62 -15.11
CA THR A 23 -23.04 -70.34 -16.54
C THR A 23 -22.13 -69.10 -16.69
N TRP A 24 -21.17 -69.19 -17.62
CA TRP A 24 -20.31 -68.09 -18.02
C TRP A 24 -21.05 -67.24 -19.07
N ALA A 25 -21.21 -65.94 -18.79
CA ALA A 25 -21.52 -64.94 -19.79
C ALA A 25 -20.80 -63.64 -19.44
N ASN A 26 -20.04 -63.13 -20.41
CA ASN A 26 -19.34 -61.85 -20.41
C ASN A 26 -20.20 -60.72 -19.85
N GLN A 27 -19.75 -60.11 -18.75
CA GLN A 27 -19.97 -58.69 -18.50
C GLN A 27 -18.65 -58.08 -18.04
N THR A 28 -17.99 -57.45 -19.00
CA THR A 28 -16.89 -56.52 -18.82
C THR A 28 -17.23 -55.48 -17.76
N ALA A 29 -16.27 -55.28 -16.85
CA ALA A 29 -16.24 -54.27 -15.82
C ALA A 29 -16.61 -52.88 -16.37
N THR A 30 -17.49 -52.18 -15.66
CA THR A 30 -17.59 -50.72 -15.69
C THR A 30 -16.39 -50.14 -14.94
N PRO A 31 -15.47 -49.40 -15.61
CA PRO A 31 -14.50 -48.60 -14.88
C PRO A 31 -15.19 -47.34 -14.35
N VAL A 32 -15.01 -47.11 -13.06
CA VAL A 32 -15.27 -45.85 -12.38
C VAL A 32 -14.52 -44.74 -13.13
N THR A 33 -15.25 -43.85 -13.81
CA THR A 33 -14.66 -42.65 -14.38
C THR A 33 -14.80 -41.52 -13.38
N THR A 34 -13.71 -41.31 -12.65
CA THR A 34 -13.39 -40.15 -11.85
C THR A 34 -13.60 -38.86 -12.65
N GLN A 35 -14.25 -37.88 -12.02
CA GLN A 35 -14.30 -36.50 -12.46
C GLN A 35 -12.88 -36.00 -12.78
N GLN A 36 -12.63 -35.75 -14.06
CA GLN A 36 -11.47 -35.01 -14.52
C GLN A 36 -11.97 -33.72 -15.14
N ALA A 37 -12.13 -32.71 -14.29
CA ALA A 37 -12.17 -31.32 -14.73
C ALA A 37 -10.84 -31.01 -15.43
N THR A 38 -10.91 -30.88 -16.75
CA THR A 38 -9.79 -30.53 -17.61
C THR A 38 -9.38 -29.09 -17.36
N LYS A 39 -8.18 -28.92 -16.81
CA LYS A 39 -7.37 -27.71 -17.00
C LYS A 39 -6.93 -27.62 -18.46
N ALA A 40 -7.45 -26.62 -19.17
CA ALA A 40 -6.87 -25.94 -20.32
C ALA A 40 -7.55 -24.55 -20.32
N ASN A 41 -7.04 -23.53 -19.61
CA ASN A 41 -5.82 -22.77 -19.87
C ASN A 41 -5.71 -22.26 -21.31
N GLU A 42 -6.74 -21.53 -21.76
CA GLU A 42 -6.63 -20.52 -22.80
C GLU A 42 -7.35 -19.24 -22.33
N ALA A 43 -6.57 -18.19 -22.05
CA ALA A 43 -6.93 -16.78 -22.14
C ALA A 43 -8.41 -16.38 -21.85
N ALA A 44 -8.87 -16.53 -20.60
CA ALA A 44 -9.99 -15.72 -20.12
C ALA A 44 -9.47 -14.29 -19.85
N THR A 45 -9.47 -13.50 -20.92
CA THR A 45 -9.41 -12.03 -20.99
C THR A 45 -9.31 -11.29 -19.65
N GLN A 46 -8.10 -10.78 -19.39
CA GLN A 46 -7.84 -9.65 -18.51
C GLN A 46 -8.77 -8.48 -18.85
N ASN A 47 -9.69 -8.09 -17.96
CA ASN A 47 -10.32 -6.77 -18.04
C ASN A 47 -11.13 -6.36 -16.79
N THR A 48 -10.63 -6.59 -15.57
CA THR A 48 -11.21 -5.89 -14.39
C THR A 48 -10.48 -4.61 -14.06
N PHE A 49 -9.31 -4.40 -14.66
CA PHE A 49 -8.56 -3.16 -14.58
C PHE A 49 -8.13 -2.75 -15.99
N ARG A 50 -8.19 -1.45 -16.29
CA ARG A 50 -7.75 -0.90 -17.57
C ARG A 50 -7.31 0.55 -17.42
N ASN A 51 -6.78 1.12 -18.51
CA ASN A 51 -6.41 2.54 -18.60
C ASN A 51 -5.43 2.97 -17.49
N ILE A 52 -4.50 2.08 -17.15
CA ILE A 52 -3.60 2.25 -16.02
C ILE A 52 -2.50 3.25 -16.33
N LYS A 53 -2.28 4.15 -15.39
CA LYS A 53 -1.22 5.16 -15.41
C LYS A 53 -0.49 5.11 -14.08
N LEU A 54 0.83 4.98 -14.15
CA LEU A 54 1.72 5.19 -13.02
C LEU A 54 2.29 6.60 -13.12
N ALA A 55 2.14 7.37 -12.05
CA ALA A 55 2.86 8.63 -11.90
C ALA A 55 4.32 8.36 -11.54
N GLU A 56 5.16 9.38 -11.74
CA GLU A 56 6.54 9.32 -11.26
C GLU A 56 6.55 9.19 -9.72
N PRO A 57 7.41 8.32 -9.17
CA PRO A 57 7.52 8.15 -7.73
C PRO A 57 8.03 9.44 -7.09
N ALA A 58 7.66 9.65 -5.83
CA ALA A 58 8.13 10.78 -5.04
C ALA A 58 8.64 10.32 -3.68
N LEU A 59 9.65 10.99 -3.15
CA LEU A 59 10.08 10.83 -1.76
C LEU A 59 9.25 11.73 -0.85
N LEU A 60 8.80 11.15 0.26
CA LEU A 60 8.03 11.80 1.31
C LEU A 60 8.88 11.89 2.57
N TYR A 61 9.09 13.12 3.03
CA TYR A 61 9.75 13.42 4.30
C TYR A 61 8.77 14.11 5.24
N THR A 62 8.84 13.75 6.51
CA THR A 62 8.03 14.36 7.58
C THR A 62 8.94 14.77 8.72
N LEU A 63 9.01 16.09 8.97
CA LEU A 63 9.70 16.67 10.11
C LEU A 63 8.66 17.15 11.13
N LYS A 64 8.74 16.63 12.35
CA LYS A 64 7.93 17.10 13.48
C LYS A 64 8.78 17.87 14.46
N GLY A 65 8.18 18.82 15.16
CA GLY A 65 8.87 19.55 16.22
C GLY A 65 7.97 20.59 16.86
N GLU A 66 8.60 21.52 17.55
CA GLU A 66 7.97 22.69 18.12
C GLU A 66 8.60 23.95 17.53
N ALA A 67 7.77 24.96 17.31
CA ALA A 67 8.21 26.27 16.86
C ALA A 67 7.61 27.40 17.73
N SER A 68 8.39 28.45 17.95
CA SER A 68 7.97 29.70 18.59
C SER A 68 8.30 30.85 17.64
N VAL A 69 7.51 30.95 16.58
CA VAL A 69 7.69 31.88 15.46
C VAL A 69 6.55 32.88 15.44
N PHE A 70 6.76 34.07 14.87
CA PHE A 70 5.75 35.13 14.80
C PHE A 70 4.45 34.61 14.14
N GLU A 71 3.33 34.76 14.84
CA GLU A 71 2.00 34.25 14.43
C GLU A 71 1.97 32.74 14.10
N GLY A 72 2.96 31.98 14.58
CA GLY A 72 3.04 30.54 14.36
C GLY A 72 3.43 30.16 12.92
N THR A 73 3.74 31.12 12.05
CA THR A 73 4.03 30.85 10.63
C THR A 73 5.53 30.83 10.35
N TYR A 74 6.00 29.77 9.72
CA TYR A 74 7.37 29.66 9.21
C TYR A 74 7.35 29.36 7.72
N GLN A 75 8.43 29.71 7.04
CA GLN A 75 8.71 29.35 5.66
C GLN A 75 9.61 28.12 5.62
N TYR A 76 9.53 27.36 4.54
CA TYR A 76 10.47 26.28 4.27
C TYR A 76 10.91 26.25 2.81
N ALA A 77 12.10 25.71 2.59
CA ALA A 77 12.61 25.37 1.27
C ALA A 77 13.42 24.08 1.34
N VAL A 78 13.15 23.14 0.44
CA VAL A 78 13.99 21.96 0.24
C VAL A 78 14.94 22.21 -0.91
N LYS A 79 16.23 21.94 -0.68
CA LYS A 79 17.31 22.26 -1.61
C LYS A 79 18.26 21.09 -1.83
N GLN A 80 18.83 21.04 -3.04
CA GLN A 80 20.04 20.28 -3.37
C GLN A 80 21.08 21.25 -3.96
N GLY A 81 22.10 21.55 -3.15
CA GLY A 81 23.04 22.61 -3.45
C GLY A 81 22.34 23.97 -3.65
N LYS A 82 22.41 24.49 -4.89
CA LYS A 82 21.78 25.77 -5.27
C LYS A 82 20.34 25.62 -5.79
N HIS A 83 19.87 24.41 -6.03
CA HIS A 83 18.54 24.14 -6.61
C HIS A 83 17.50 24.07 -5.51
N VAL A 84 16.35 24.71 -5.72
CA VAL A 84 15.19 24.64 -4.83
C VAL A 84 14.19 23.67 -5.44
N LEU A 85 13.93 22.56 -4.75
CA LEU A 85 13.01 21.51 -5.21
C LEU A 85 11.58 21.72 -4.71
N ALA A 86 11.45 22.23 -3.48
CA ALA A 86 10.15 22.56 -2.91
C ALA A 86 10.28 23.79 -2.03
N LYS A 87 9.22 24.58 -1.92
CA LYS A 87 9.13 25.69 -0.98
C LYS A 87 7.69 25.95 -0.60
N GLY A 88 7.48 26.56 0.56
CA GLY A 88 6.17 26.93 1.03
C GLY A 88 6.25 27.46 2.45
N PHE A 89 5.12 27.40 3.14
CA PHE A 89 5.01 27.76 4.55
C PHE A 89 4.34 26.62 5.33
N GLY A 90 4.58 26.62 6.63
CA GLY A 90 3.87 25.79 7.59
C GLY A 90 3.46 26.62 8.79
N THR A 91 2.56 26.05 9.59
CA THR A 91 2.02 26.71 10.78
C THR A 91 2.21 25.79 11.99
N ALA A 92 2.71 26.36 13.07
CA ALA A 92 2.74 25.75 14.38
C ALA A 92 1.40 25.97 15.09
N SER A 93 1.06 25.08 16.02
CA SER A 93 -0.22 25.15 16.73
C SER A 93 -0.40 26.40 17.61
N GLN A 94 0.67 27.17 17.83
CA GLN A 94 0.72 28.43 18.57
C GLN A 94 1.76 29.36 17.94
N GLY A 95 1.57 30.67 18.10
CA GLY A 95 2.58 31.68 17.76
C GLY A 95 3.45 32.09 18.93
N GLY A 96 4.65 32.59 18.63
CA GLY A 96 5.57 33.13 19.62
C GLY A 96 4.94 34.24 20.47
N PRO A 97 5.27 34.33 21.77
CA PRO A 97 6.35 33.62 22.46
C PRO A 97 6.01 32.19 22.91
N GLU A 98 4.77 31.73 22.70
CA GLU A 98 4.39 30.35 23.01
C GLU A 98 5.04 29.37 22.03
N TRP A 99 5.18 28.12 22.47
CA TRP A 99 5.68 27.03 21.63
C TRP A 99 4.51 26.22 21.08
N GLY A 100 4.37 26.21 19.76
CA GLY A 100 3.40 25.39 19.05
C GLY A 100 4.04 24.15 18.45
N THR A 101 3.31 23.04 18.42
CA THR A 101 3.76 21.84 17.70
C THR A 101 3.52 22.00 16.20
N PHE A 102 4.36 21.38 15.37
CA PHE A 102 4.17 21.33 13.92
C PHE A 102 4.53 19.96 13.35
N ALA A 103 4.00 19.68 12.16
CA ALA A 103 4.38 18.54 11.33
C ALA A 103 4.50 19.01 9.87
N GLN A 104 5.73 19.22 9.41
CA GLN A 104 6.01 19.61 8.04
C GLN A 104 6.22 18.36 7.19
N THR A 105 5.40 18.20 6.16
CA THR A 105 5.54 17.14 5.17
C THR A 105 5.99 17.76 3.85
N VAL A 106 6.96 17.15 3.18
CA VAL A 106 7.42 17.55 1.84
C VAL A 106 7.49 16.32 0.94
N LYS A 107 6.90 16.45 -0.25
CA LYS A 107 6.87 15.42 -1.30
C LYS A 107 7.73 15.93 -2.47
N ILE A 108 8.73 15.16 -2.87
CA ILE A 108 9.71 15.54 -3.88
C ILE A 108 9.72 14.47 -4.97
N PRO A 109 9.37 14.78 -6.23
CA PRO A 109 9.48 13.82 -7.32
C PRO A 109 10.90 13.28 -7.43
N VAL A 110 11.05 11.96 -7.60
CA VAL A 110 12.37 11.32 -7.70
C VAL A 110 13.14 11.83 -8.92
N SER A 111 12.43 12.19 -10.00
CA SER A 111 12.99 12.77 -11.22
C SER A 111 13.61 14.16 -11.04
N GLU A 112 13.23 14.89 -9.98
CA GLU A 112 13.81 16.19 -9.65
C GLU A 112 15.07 16.08 -8.78
N LEU A 113 15.37 14.88 -8.26
CA LEU A 113 16.55 14.67 -7.44
C LEU A 113 17.83 14.65 -8.28
N ILE A 114 18.81 15.41 -7.81
CA ILE A 114 20.16 15.42 -8.34
C ILE A 114 20.95 14.34 -7.62
N GLU A 115 21.50 13.38 -8.37
CA GLU A 115 22.32 12.30 -7.81
C GLU A 115 23.55 12.87 -7.08
N ASN A 116 23.90 12.25 -5.95
CA ASN A 116 25.07 12.58 -5.13
C ASN A 116 25.10 13.99 -4.52
N GLU A 117 24.02 14.78 -4.63
CA GLU A 117 23.89 16.08 -3.97
C GLU A 117 23.10 15.96 -2.65
N PRO A 118 23.55 16.62 -1.56
CA PRO A 118 22.88 16.53 -0.27
C PRO A 118 21.52 17.24 -0.31
N LEU A 119 20.50 16.53 0.17
CA LEU A 119 19.15 17.06 0.29
C LEU A 119 18.96 17.74 1.65
N THR A 120 18.64 19.03 1.66
CA THR A 120 18.50 19.84 2.88
C THR A 120 17.14 20.51 2.94
N LEU A 121 16.44 20.39 4.06
CA LEU A 121 15.29 21.20 4.40
C LEU A 121 15.74 22.42 5.19
N GLU A 122 15.53 23.61 4.65
CA GLU A 122 15.65 24.87 5.40
C GLU A 122 14.27 25.30 5.92
N MET A 123 14.20 25.64 7.20
CA MET A 123 13.04 26.28 7.83
C MET A 123 13.47 27.63 8.38
N PHE A 124 12.65 28.67 8.23
CA PHE A 124 13.02 30.02 8.63
C PHE A 124 11.81 30.92 8.81
N GLU A 125 12.04 32.07 9.45
CA GLU A 125 11.08 33.17 9.47
C GLU A 125 11.53 34.27 8.51
N VAL A 126 10.57 35.05 8.05
CA VAL A 126 10.83 36.28 7.29
C VAL A 126 10.42 37.45 8.18
N ASN A 127 11.36 38.35 8.44
CA ASN A 127 11.08 39.58 9.16
C ASN A 127 10.09 40.41 8.33
N GLN A 128 8.94 40.74 8.92
CA GLN A 128 7.85 41.43 8.22
C GLN A 128 8.15 42.90 7.92
N GLU A 129 9.12 43.51 8.61
CA GLU A 129 9.50 44.90 8.42
C GLU A 129 10.42 45.08 7.20
N ASN A 130 11.42 44.20 7.05
CA ASN A 130 12.48 44.37 6.06
C ASN A 130 12.65 43.18 5.07
N GLY A 131 11.88 42.11 5.25
CA GLY A 131 11.92 40.91 4.39
C GLY A 131 13.12 40.00 4.61
N GLU A 132 13.93 40.23 5.64
CA GLU A 132 15.13 39.42 5.90
C GLU A 132 14.78 38.02 6.41
N ILE A 133 15.55 37.02 5.97
CA ILE A 133 15.46 35.65 6.51
C ILE A 133 16.13 35.62 7.89
N ILE A 134 15.35 35.30 8.91
CA ILE A 134 15.82 35.19 10.29
C ILE A 134 15.53 33.78 10.84
N ASN A 135 16.19 33.43 11.95
CA ASN A 135 16.01 32.18 12.67
C ASN A 135 16.08 30.91 11.80
N LYS A 136 16.91 30.95 10.75
CA LYS A 136 17.06 29.84 9.81
C LYS A 136 17.61 28.60 10.51
N LEU A 137 17.01 27.47 10.19
CA LEU A 137 17.42 26.13 10.57
C LEU A 137 17.63 25.31 9.30
N SER A 138 18.72 24.56 9.22
CA SER A 138 19.00 23.63 8.13
C SER A 138 19.02 22.19 8.65
N VAL A 139 18.23 21.32 8.03
CA VAL A 139 18.05 19.92 8.39
C VAL A 139 18.47 19.03 7.22
N PRO A 140 19.55 18.24 7.33
CA PRO A 140 19.89 17.27 6.30
C PRO A 140 18.82 16.17 6.29
N LEU A 141 18.23 15.90 5.12
CA LEU A 141 17.17 14.90 4.95
C LEU A 141 17.70 13.51 4.57
N ASN A 142 18.93 13.45 4.07
CA ASN A 142 19.62 12.23 3.65
C ASN A 142 20.58 11.65 4.71
N SER A 143 20.65 12.26 5.90
CA SER A 143 21.51 11.82 6.99
C SER A 143 20.68 11.55 8.26
N SER A 144 21.08 10.54 9.03
CA SER A 144 20.51 10.20 10.33
C SER A 144 21.02 11.12 11.46
N ASP A 145 21.64 12.25 11.11
CA ASP A 145 22.20 13.18 12.07
C ASP A 145 21.14 13.75 12.99
N LYS A 146 21.52 13.97 14.25
CA LYS A 146 20.67 14.67 15.20
C LYS A 146 20.40 16.08 14.67
N VAL A 147 19.13 16.33 14.37
CA VAL A 147 18.66 17.66 13.99
C VAL A 147 18.93 18.63 15.13
N LYS A 148 19.61 19.74 14.81
CA LYS A 148 19.95 20.76 15.81
C LYS A 148 18.73 21.65 16.09
N ASN A 149 18.58 22.09 17.33
CA ASN A 149 17.61 23.12 17.68
C ASN A 149 18.20 24.51 17.40
N ASN A 150 17.35 25.53 17.34
CA ASN A 150 17.76 26.93 17.40
C ASN A 150 16.81 27.71 18.35
N ASN A 151 16.85 29.04 18.27
CA ASN A 151 16.07 29.92 19.15
C ASN A 151 14.55 29.74 19.02
N VAL A 152 14.06 29.36 17.84
CA VAL A 152 12.61 29.30 17.54
C VAL A 152 12.14 27.93 17.07
N PHE A 153 13.04 26.98 16.81
CA PHE A 153 12.71 25.60 16.42
C PHE A 153 13.39 24.62 17.38
N ARG A 154 12.62 23.71 17.97
CA ARG A 154 13.14 22.70 18.90
C ARG A 154 12.39 21.38 18.85
N ASN A 155 12.90 20.39 19.59
CA ASN A 155 12.28 19.07 19.75
C ASN A 155 12.04 18.35 18.42
N LEU A 156 12.97 18.55 17.48
CA LEU A 156 12.87 18.13 16.10
C LEU A 156 13.07 16.62 15.95
N LYS A 157 12.18 16.00 15.18
CA LYS A 157 12.19 14.56 14.88
C LYS A 157 11.90 14.38 13.40
N LEU A 158 12.93 14.03 12.64
CA LEU A 158 12.78 13.60 11.26
C LEU A 158 12.33 12.13 11.25
N ALA A 159 11.17 11.86 10.65
CA ALA A 159 10.72 10.49 10.43
C ALA A 159 11.56 9.83 9.33
N ALA A 160 11.66 8.49 9.39
CA ALA A 160 12.25 7.74 8.30
C ALA A 160 11.49 8.05 6.99
N PRO A 161 12.20 8.34 5.88
CA PRO A 161 11.57 8.69 4.62
C PRO A 161 10.78 7.53 4.04
N SER A 162 9.79 7.88 3.22
CA SER A 162 8.99 6.92 2.44
C SER A 162 9.07 7.26 0.95
N VAL A 163 8.86 6.27 0.09
CA VAL A 163 8.51 6.49 -1.31
C VAL A 163 7.00 6.45 -1.46
N VAL A 164 6.46 7.28 -2.35
CA VAL A 164 5.05 7.33 -2.71
C VAL A 164 4.93 6.95 -4.18
N TYR A 165 4.19 5.90 -4.45
CA TYR A 165 3.74 5.55 -5.80
C TYR A 165 2.29 5.98 -5.96
N THR A 166 1.96 6.59 -7.10
CA THR A 166 0.56 6.89 -7.45
C THR A 166 0.18 6.08 -8.68
N VAL A 167 -0.85 5.26 -8.54
CA VAL A 167 -1.44 4.47 -9.63
C VAL A 167 -2.87 4.92 -9.84
N ALA A 168 -3.23 5.22 -11.08
CA ALA A 168 -4.59 5.58 -11.45
C ALA A 168 -5.06 4.72 -12.62
N GLY A 169 -6.37 4.59 -12.77
CA GLY A 169 -6.97 3.88 -13.89
C GLY A 169 -8.44 3.65 -13.69
N GLU A 170 -8.96 2.63 -14.35
CA GLU A 170 -10.34 2.21 -14.23
C GLU A 170 -10.41 0.76 -13.77
N ALA A 171 -11.38 0.44 -12.92
CA ALA A 171 -11.66 -0.90 -12.48
C ALA A 171 -13.15 -1.23 -12.59
N SER A 172 -13.45 -2.46 -12.99
CA SER A 172 -14.79 -3.06 -12.96
C SER A 172 -14.71 -4.28 -12.05
N VAL A 173 -14.78 -4.02 -10.74
CA VAL A 173 -14.61 -5.01 -9.66
C VAL A 173 -15.85 -5.03 -8.78
N PHE A 174 -16.13 -6.15 -8.12
CA PHE A 174 -17.33 -6.29 -7.28
C PHE A 174 -17.38 -5.19 -6.20
N GLU A 175 -18.51 -4.46 -6.12
CA GLU A 175 -18.71 -3.30 -5.22
C GLU A 175 -17.65 -2.19 -5.34
N GLY A 176 -16.87 -2.17 -6.44
CA GLY A 176 -15.83 -1.18 -6.66
C GLY A 176 -14.59 -1.39 -5.81
N THR A 177 -14.53 -2.45 -4.99
CA THR A 177 -13.40 -2.70 -4.09
C THR A 177 -12.36 -3.61 -4.73
N TYR A 178 -11.12 -3.14 -4.79
CA TYR A 178 -9.97 -3.94 -5.20
C TYR A 178 -8.90 -3.96 -4.11
N GLN A 179 -7.99 -4.89 -4.22
CA GLN A 179 -6.82 -5.02 -3.36
C GLN A 179 -5.56 -4.66 -4.12
N TYR A 180 -4.52 -4.28 -3.39
CA TYR A 180 -3.20 -4.12 -3.93
C TYR A 180 -2.13 -4.74 -3.03
N ALA A 181 -1.05 -5.19 -3.65
CA ALA A 181 0.18 -5.58 -2.96
C ALA A 181 1.39 -5.09 -3.75
N VAL A 182 2.35 -4.49 -3.06
CA VAL A 182 3.67 -4.19 -3.63
C VAL A 182 4.65 -5.23 -3.11
N LYS A 183 5.38 -5.85 -4.03
CA LYS A 183 6.35 -6.90 -3.74
C LYS A 183 7.74 -6.54 -4.24
N GLN A 184 8.77 -6.93 -3.49
CA GLN A 184 10.16 -6.98 -3.93
C GLN A 184 10.65 -8.43 -3.82
N GLY A 185 10.69 -9.14 -4.95
CA GLY A 185 10.85 -10.59 -4.95
C GLY A 185 9.69 -11.27 -4.22
N GLU A 186 9.99 -12.10 -3.22
CA GLU A 186 8.98 -12.81 -2.41
C GLU A 186 8.38 -11.96 -1.29
N GLN A 187 9.00 -10.82 -0.96
CA GLN A 187 8.59 -9.99 0.17
C GLN A 187 7.49 -9.01 -0.23
N VAL A 188 6.38 -9.02 0.50
CA VAL A 188 5.34 -7.97 0.42
C VAL A 188 5.79 -6.78 1.27
N VAL A 189 6.00 -5.63 0.64
CA VAL A 189 6.49 -4.40 1.28
C VAL A 189 5.39 -3.38 1.56
N ALA A 190 4.26 -3.49 0.86
CA ALA A 190 3.02 -2.77 1.14
C ALA A 190 1.82 -3.58 0.65
N LYS A 191 0.66 -3.42 1.29
CA LYS A 191 -0.61 -3.99 0.84
C LYS A 191 -1.77 -3.17 1.37
N GLY A 192 -2.91 -3.27 0.72
CA GLY A 192 -4.13 -2.59 1.14
C GLY A 192 -5.25 -2.82 0.14
N PHE A 193 -6.26 -1.95 0.22
CA PHE A 193 -7.38 -1.93 -0.69
C PHE A 193 -7.63 -0.51 -1.18
N GLY A 194 -8.31 -0.42 -2.32
CA GLY A 194 -8.81 0.82 -2.87
C GLY A 194 -10.23 0.65 -3.36
N THR A 195 -10.86 1.78 -3.66
CA THR A 195 -12.24 1.82 -4.15
C THR A 195 -12.28 2.59 -5.46
N ALA A 196 -12.83 1.95 -6.49
CA ALA A 196 -13.19 2.59 -7.74
C ALA A 196 -14.50 3.36 -7.58
N SER A 197 -14.69 4.41 -8.35
CA SER A 197 -15.87 5.28 -8.25
C SER A 197 -17.20 4.58 -8.57
N LYS A 198 -17.15 3.36 -9.11
CA LYS A 198 -18.29 2.50 -9.43
C LYS A 198 -17.90 1.03 -9.23
N GLY A 199 -18.89 0.21 -8.90
CA GLY A 199 -18.74 -1.24 -8.90
C GLY A 199 -19.09 -1.88 -10.24
N GLY A 200 -18.49 -3.03 -10.48
CA GLY A 200 -18.80 -3.87 -11.64
C GLY A 200 -20.30 -4.19 -11.72
N PRO A 201 -20.87 -4.29 -12.94
CA PRO A 201 -20.18 -4.34 -14.23
C PRO A 201 -19.78 -2.97 -14.80
N GLU A 202 -20.09 -1.87 -14.12
CA GLU A 202 -19.66 -0.54 -14.55
C GLU A 202 -18.19 -0.30 -14.25
N TRP A 203 -17.54 0.50 -15.09
CA TRP A 203 -16.16 0.92 -14.88
C TRP A 203 -16.12 2.14 -13.98
N GLY A 204 -15.48 2.00 -12.82
CA GLY A 204 -15.15 3.08 -11.90
C GLY A 204 -13.73 3.56 -12.08
N GLN A 205 -13.49 4.86 -11.99
CA GLN A 205 -12.14 5.43 -11.93
C GLN A 205 -11.56 5.26 -10.53
N PHE A 206 -10.25 5.06 -10.43
CA PHE A 206 -9.54 5.07 -9.16
C PHE A 206 -8.22 5.84 -9.27
N SER A 207 -7.75 6.32 -8.13
CA SER A 207 -6.41 6.87 -7.94
C SER A 207 -5.94 6.46 -6.54
N GLN A 208 -4.87 5.67 -6.48
CA GLN A 208 -4.33 5.12 -5.25
C GLN A 208 -2.92 5.65 -5.02
N GLU A 209 -2.70 6.26 -3.85
CA GLU A 209 -1.36 6.51 -3.33
C GLU A 209 -0.91 5.35 -2.45
N ILE A 210 0.27 4.82 -2.74
CA ILE A 210 0.89 3.73 -1.99
C ILE A 210 2.15 4.29 -1.34
N VAL A 211 2.13 4.45 -0.03
CA VAL A 211 3.25 4.96 0.76
C VAL A 211 4.03 3.79 1.34
N ILE A 212 5.32 3.70 1.03
CA ILE A 212 6.19 2.61 1.47
C ILE A 212 7.40 3.23 2.19
N PRO A 213 7.63 2.93 3.48
CA PRO A 213 8.85 3.34 4.17
C PRO A 213 10.09 2.85 3.40
N LEU A 214 11.09 3.71 3.20
CA LEU A 214 12.32 3.31 2.50
C LEU A 214 13.06 2.18 3.23
N SER A 215 12.90 2.08 4.56
CA SER A 215 13.44 0.98 5.36
C SER A 215 12.85 -0.39 4.99
N ASN A 216 11.67 -0.42 4.38
CA ASN A 216 11.03 -1.66 3.93
C ASN A 216 11.49 -2.07 2.53
N LEU A 217 12.24 -1.20 1.84
CA LEU A 217 12.72 -1.44 0.47
C LEU A 217 14.19 -1.86 0.50
N SER A 218 14.49 -2.93 -0.22
CA SER A 218 15.86 -3.30 -0.56
C SER A 218 16.32 -2.45 -1.75
N GLN A 219 17.47 -1.77 -1.59
CA GLN A 219 18.12 -1.10 -2.70
C GLN A 219 18.42 -2.10 -3.83
N ASN A 220 18.24 -1.67 -5.09
CA ASN A 220 18.52 -2.44 -6.31
C ASN A 220 17.67 -3.71 -6.52
N LYS A 221 16.55 -3.88 -5.82
CA LYS A 221 15.56 -4.92 -6.14
C LYS A 221 14.36 -4.31 -6.89
N PRO A 222 13.95 -4.88 -8.03
CA PRO A 222 12.77 -4.41 -8.72
C PRO A 222 11.54 -4.62 -7.84
N SER A 223 10.64 -3.64 -7.88
CA SER A 223 9.35 -3.70 -7.20
C SER A 223 8.25 -3.95 -8.23
N ILE A 224 7.26 -4.75 -7.86
CA ILE A 224 6.04 -4.93 -8.67
C ILE A 224 4.82 -4.56 -7.83
N LEU A 225 3.83 -3.95 -8.48
CA LEU A 225 2.50 -3.72 -7.95
C LEU A 225 1.56 -4.76 -8.55
N GLU A 226 0.86 -5.49 -7.68
CA GLU A 226 -0.27 -6.34 -8.02
C GLU A 226 -1.56 -5.61 -7.65
N LEU A 227 -2.48 -5.46 -8.60
CA LEU A 227 -3.87 -5.08 -8.37
C LEU A 227 -4.74 -6.31 -8.59
N PHE A 228 -5.65 -6.63 -7.67
CA PHE A 228 -6.43 -7.87 -7.76
C PHE A 228 -7.75 -7.77 -7.01
N GLU A 229 -8.65 -8.72 -7.27
CA GLU A 229 -9.84 -8.95 -6.45
C GLU A 229 -9.62 -10.17 -5.55
N ILE A 230 -10.30 -10.18 -4.40
CA ILE A 230 -10.41 -11.38 -3.58
C ILE A 230 -11.74 -12.05 -3.90
N ASP A 231 -11.68 -13.33 -4.23
CA ASP A 231 -12.88 -14.15 -4.35
C ASP A 231 -13.53 -14.32 -2.97
N GLN A 232 -14.80 -13.94 -2.87
CA GLN A 232 -15.50 -13.93 -1.58
C GLN A 232 -15.85 -15.34 -1.08
N GLU A 233 -15.84 -16.35 -1.95
CA GLU A 233 -16.18 -17.72 -1.57
C GLU A 233 -15.00 -18.45 -0.94
N ASN A 234 -13.79 -18.27 -1.50
CA ASN A 234 -12.61 -19.05 -1.13
C ASN A 234 -11.40 -18.20 -0.67
N GLY A 235 -11.51 -16.87 -0.73
CA GLY A 235 -10.46 -15.94 -0.31
C GLY A 235 -9.26 -15.85 -1.25
N GLN A 236 -9.29 -16.50 -2.41
CA GLN A 236 -8.18 -16.50 -3.36
C GLN A 236 -8.12 -15.21 -4.17
N MET A 237 -6.91 -14.83 -4.58
CA MET A 237 -6.70 -13.72 -5.50
C MET A 237 -7.20 -14.11 -6.89
N LYS A 238 -7.99 -13.24 -7.51
CA LYS A 238 -8.41 -13.36 -8.91
C LYS A 238 -8.21 -12.05 -9.65
N ASN A 239 -8.24 -12.11 -10.98
CA ASN A 239 -8.11 -10.96 -11.88
C ASN A 239 -6.87 -10.10 -11.57
N ILE A 240 -5.74 -10.76 -11.33
CA ILE A 240 -4.49 -10.10 -10.92
C ILE A 240 -3.88 -9.39 -12.12
N MET A 241 -3.61 -8.10 -11.97
CA MET A 241 -2.80 -7.31 -12.88
C MET A 241 -1.48 -6.95 -12.21
N VAL A 242 -0.38 -7.18 -12.92
CA VAL A 242 0.98 -6.93 -12.44
C VAL A 242 1.59 -5.75 -13.19
N LEU A 243 2.13 -4.79 -12.45
CA LEU A 243 2.73 -3.57 -12.98
C LEU A 243 4.14 -3.42 -12.41
N PRO A 244 5.17 -3.17 -13.24
CA PRO A 244 6.49 -2.83 -12.72
C PRO A 244 6.45 -1.43 -12.07
N LEU A 245 7.03 -1.31 -10.88
CA LEU A 245 7.30 -0.02 -10.25
C LEU A 245 8.76 0.35 -10.49
N LYS A 246 9.00 1.62 -10.86
CA LYS A 246 10.32 2.18 -11.13
C LYS A 246 10.90 2.81 -9.87
#